data_AF-A0A7X7K6E3-F1
#
_entry.id   AF-A0A7X7K6E3-F1
#
_cell.length_a   1.000
_cell.length_b   1.000
_cell.length_c   1.000
_cell.angle_alpha   90.00
_cell.angle_beta   90.00
_cell.angle_gamma   90.00
#
_symmetry.space_group_name_H-M   'P 1'
#
loop_
_entity.id
_entity.type
_entity.pdbx_description
1 polymer ?
#
loop_
_entity_poly.entity_id
_entity_poly.type
_entity_poly.pdbx_seq_one_letter_code
_entity_poly.pdbx_strand_id
1 'polypeptide(L)'
;MVRLRRSDPNGRGWTRRRAGAGFTYLDEDGARIADDDALERLRALAIPPAWTDVWICPYPNGHVQALGTDDAGRRQYLYHPQWRERRDRLKHDHVLDVGRRLPR
;
A
#
# COMPACT_ATOMS: atom_id res chain seq x y z
N MET A 1 -0.47 -0.91 -19.96
CA MET A 1 0.16 -0.23 -18.80
C MET A 1 -0.96 0.34 -17.93
N VAL A 2 -0.99 0.04 -16.63
CA VAL A 2 -2.10 0.46 -15.75
C VAL A 2 -1.92 1.94 -15.39
N ARG A 3 -2.97 2.75 -15.56
CA ARG A 3 -2.97 4.14 -15.10
C ARG A 3 -3.07 4.16 -13.57
N LEU A 4 -1.97 4.53 -12.91
CA LEU A 4 -1.94 4.64 -11.45
C LEU A 4 -2.79 5.82 -10.98
N ARG A 5 -3.54 5.62 -9.90
CA ARG A 5 -4.31 6.67 -9.22
C ARG A 5 -3.61 7.09 -7.93
N ARG A 6 -3.74 8.38 -7.58
CA ARG A 6 -3.39 8.84 -6.24
C ARG A 6 -4.42 8.29 -5.27
N SER A 7 -3.96 7.59 -4.25
CA SER A 7 -4.74 7.02 -3.16
C SER A 7 -4.49 7.85 -1.90
N ASP A 8 -5.50 8.04 -1.06
CA ASP A 8 -5.36 8.77 0.20
C ASP A 8 -5.48 7.81 1.38
N PRO A 9 -4.36 7.41 2.01
CA PRO A 9 -4.36 6.48 3.15
C PRO A 9 -4.97 7.06 4.42
N ASN A 10 -5.24 8.37 4.48
CA ASN A 10 -5.93 8.99 5.62
C ASN A 10 -7.45 9.11 5.38
N GLY A 11 -7.92 8.76 4.18
CA GLY A 11 -9.33 8.76 3.81
C GLY A 11 -10.01 7.41 4.04
N ARG A 12 -11.24 7.30 3.53
CA ARG A 12 -12.00 6.04 3.52
C ARG A 12 -11.25 4.97 2.73
N GLY A 13 -11.30 3.74 3.23
CA GLY A 13 -10.71 2.58 2.58
C GLY A 13 -11.11 1.31 3.30
N TRP A 14 -10.66 0.19 2.78
CA TRP A 14 -10.91 -1.11 3.38
C TRP A 14 -10.01 -1.31 4.59
N THR A 15 -10.44 -2.15 5.52
CA THR A 15 -9.69 -2.44 6.74
C THR A 15 -9.54 -3.94 6.93
N ARG A 16 -8.60 -4.31 7.80
CA ARG A 16 -8.34 -5.70 8.16
C ARG A 16 -8.45 -5.87 9.67
N ARG A 17 -9.21 -6.87 10.09
CA ARG A 17 -9.38 -7.25 11.50
C ARG A 17 -8.99 -8.70 11.72
N ARG A 18 -8.35 -9.00 12.85
CA ARG A 18 -8.05 -10.38 13.26
C ARG A 18 -9.35 -11.12 13.59
N ALA A 19 -9.50 -12.34 13.08
CA ALA A 19 -10.65 -13.21 13.33
C ALA A 19 -10.18 -14.67 13.45
N GLY A 20 -10.20 -15.20 14.67
CA GLY A 20 -9.67 -16.53 14.96
C GLY A 20 -8.18 -16.65 14.59
N ALA A 21 -7.86 -17.67 13.79
CA ALA A 21 -6.51 -17.90 13.29
C ALA A 21 -6.11 -17.01 12.09
N GLY A 22 -7.04 -16.24 11.54
CA GLY A 22 -6.82 -15.46 10.31
C GLY A 22 -7.28 -14.01 10.41
N PHE A 23 -7.63 -13.47 9.24
CA PHE A 23 -8.10 -12.09 9.10
C PHE A 23 -9.42 -12.04 8.35
N THR A 24 -10.26 -11.08 8.73
CA THR A 24 -11.43 -10.64 7.99
C THR A 24 -11.15 -9.26 7.41
N TYR A 25 -11.61 -9.03 6.19
CA TYR A 25 -11.52 -7.75 5.52
C TYR A 25 -12.89 -7.08 5.53
N LEU A 26 -12.89 -5.78 5.80
CA LEU A 26 -14.08 -4.95 5.86
C LEU A 26 -13.95 -3.83 4.83
N ASP A 27 -15.06 -3.46 4.23
CA ASP A 27 -15.12 -2.32 3.31
C ASP A 27 -15.12 -0.97 4.05
N GLU A 28 -15.36 0.11 3.30
CA GLU A 28 -15.38 1.48 3.81
C GLU A 28 -16.57 1.81 4.72
N ASP A 29 -17.60 0.97 4.73
CA ASP A 29 -18.77 1.06 5.60
C ASP A 29 -18.68 0.06 6.76
N GLY A 30 -17.61 -0.74 6.81
CA GLY A 30 -17.38 -1.76 7.84
C GLY A 30 -18.09 -3.09 7.57
N ALA A 31 -18.70 -3.25 6.39
CA ALA A 31 -19.31 -4.51 6.00
C ALA A 31 -18.24 -5.51 5.53
N ARG A 32 -18.52 -6.80 5.71
CA ARG A 32 -17.55 -7.86 5.37
C ARG A 32 -17.43 -7.99 3.85
N ILE A 33 -16.21 -7.94 3.36
CA ILE A 33 -15.91 -8.21 1.95
C ILE A 33 -16.00 -9.72 1.72
N ALA A 34 -16.91 -10.14 0.84
CA ALA A 34 -17.16 -11.53 0.47
C ALA A 34 -16.86 -11.85 -1.00
N ASP A 35 -16.55 -10.83 -1.80
CA ASP A 35 -16.18 -10.98 -3.21
C ASP A 35 -14.84 -11.73 -3.34
N ASP A 36 -14.84 -12.82 -4.09
CA ASP A 36 -13.68 -13.72 -4.19
C ASP A 36 -12.47 -13.05 -4.86
N ASP A 37 -12.70 -12.26 -5.92
CA ASP A 37 -11.64 -11.52 -6.62
C ASP A 37 -11.00 -10.47 -5.70
N ALA A 38 -11.82 -9.76 -4.92
CA ALA A 38 -11.33 -8.83 -3.91
C ALA A 38 -10.52 -9.55 -2.83
N LEU A 39 -11.00 -10.70 -2.34
CA LEU A 39 -10.31 -11.49 -1.32
C LEU A 39 -8.97 -12.05 -1.83
N GLU A 40 -8.91 -12.52 -3.07
CA GLU A 40 -7.68 -12.96 -3.71
C GLU A 40 -6.67 -11.81 -3.78
N ARG A 41 -7.09 -10.64 -4.27
CA ARG A 41 -6.26 -9.43 -4.29
C ARG A 41 -5.73 -9.07 -2.90
N LEU A 42 -6.60 -9.08 -1.90
CA LEU A 42 -6.25 -8.73 -0.52
C LEU A 42 -5.20 -9.69 0.07
N ARG A 43 -5.30 -10.99 -0.24
CA ARG A 43 -4.29 -11.98 0.13
C ARG A 43 -2.99 -11.77 -0.62
N ALA A 44 -3.05 -11.46 -1.92
CA ALA A 44 -1.88 -11.20 -2.76
C ALA A 44 -1.08 -9.96 -2.35
N LEU A 45 -1.69 -9.00 -1.63
CA LEU A 45 -0.96 -7.88 -1.03
C LEU A 45 0.06 -8.32 0.03
N ALA A 46 -0.05 -9.53 0.59
CA ALA A 46 0.87 -10.07 1.59
C ALA A 46 1.16 -9.09 2.75
N ILE A 47 0.11 -8.43 3.26
CA ILE A 47 0.22 -7.47 4.36
C ILE A 47 0.72 -8.22 5.61
N PRO A 48 1.85 -7.82 6.23
CA PRO A 48 2.43 -8.54 7.35
C PRO A 48 1.41 -8.74 8.49
N PRO A 49 1.36 -9.94 9.12
CA PRO A 49 0.37 -10.25 10.15
C PRO A 49 0.53 -9.42 11.43
N ALA A 50 1.75 -8.91 11.68
CA ALA A 50 2.03 -8.05 12.83
C ALA A 50 1.47 -6.62 12.68
N TRP A 51 1.07 -6.20 11.48
CA TRP A 51 0.57 -4.84 11.28
C TRP A 51 -0.80 -4.63 11.92
N THR A 52 -0.92 -3.56 12.71
CA THR A 52 -2.17 -3.03 13.28
C THR A 52 -2.63 -1.80 12.49
N ASP A 53 -3.84 -1.31 12.79
CA ASP A 53 -4.45 -0.11 12.19
C ASP A 53 -4.35 -0.09 10.66
N VAL A 54 -4.66 -1.24 10.06
CA VAL A 54 -4.44 -1.49 8.65
C VAL A 54 -5.51 -0.80 7.81
N TRP A 55 -5.06 0.09 6.94
CA TRP A 55 -5.82 0.68 5.84
C TRP A 55 -5.41 0.03 4.52
N ILE A 56 -6.38 -0.27 3.67
CA ILE A 56 -6.19 -0.92 2.37
C ILE A 56 -6.93 -0.13 1.29
N CYS A 57 -6.25 0.11 0.18
CA CYS A 57 -6.87 0.80 -0.95
C CYS A 57 -7.93 -0.10 -1.62
N PRO A 58 -9.18 0.38 -1.80
CA PRO A 58 -10.21 -0.38 -2.50
C PRO A 58 -9.87 -0.61 -3.98
N TYR A 59 -8.96 0.19 -4.54
CA TYR A 59 -8.64 0.16 -5.95
C TYR A 59 -7.31 -0.52 -6.25
N PRO A 60 -7.26 -1.48 -7.19
CA PRO A 60 -6.03 -2.21 -7.52
C PRO A 60 -4.95 -1.31 -8.12
N ASN A 61 -5.29 -0.19 -8.74
CA ASN A 61 -4.34 0.75 -9.34
C ASN A 61 -3.97 1.95 -8.42
N GLY A 62 -4.27 1.90 -7.12
CA GLY A 62 -3.81 2.89 -6.14
C GLY A 62 -2.30 2.85 -5.95
N HIS A 63 -1.61 4.00 -5.94
CA HIS A 63 -0.16 4.02 -5.74
C HIS A 63 0.29 3.50 -4.36
N VAL A 64 -0.49 3.77 -3.31
CA VAL A 64 -0.41 3.07 -2.01
C VAL A 64 -1.51 2.02 -2.01
N GLN A 65 -1.12 0.76 -1.79
CA GLN A 65 -2.04 -0.37 -1.71
C GLN A 65 -2.46 -0.66 -0.28
N ALA A 66 -1.55 -0.54 0.67
CA ALA A 66 -1.86 -0.69 2.09
C ALA A 66 -0.96 0.19 2.96
N LEU A 67 -1.45 0.48 4.15
CA LEU A 67 -0.75 1.17 5.23
C LEU A 67 -1.09 0.45 6.52
N GLY A 68 -0.14 0.33 7.43
CA GLY A 68 -0.38 -0.15 8.78
C GLY A 68 0.74 0.28 9.73
N THR A 69 0.56 -0.04 11.01
CA THR A 69 1.55 0.20 12.06
C THR A 69 2.27 -1.10 12.37
N ASP A 70 3.60 -1.13 12.34
CA ASP A 70 4.38 -2.31 12.69
C ASP A 70 4.49 -2.53 14.22
N ASP A 71 5.11 -3.63 14.62
CA ASP A 71 5.35 -4.02 16.01
C ASP A 71 6.20 -3.02 16.81
N ALA A 72 6.98 -2.19 16.11
CA ALA A 72 7.77 -1.11 16.70
C ALA A 72 7.04 0.25 16.67
N GLY A 73 5.74 0.28 16.32
CA GLY A 73 4.92 1.48 16.33
C GLY A 73 5.14 2.42 15.14
N ARG A 74 5.80 1.98 14.07
CA ARG A 74 6.08 2.81 12.88
C ARG A 74 5.02 2.59 11.81
N ARG A 75 4.63 3.68 11.13
CA ARG A 75 3.76 3.60 9.95
C ARG A 75 4.52 3.05 8.74
N GLN A 76 4.10 1.88 8.27
CA GLN A 76 4.66 1.18 7.12
C GLN A 76 3.69 1.21 5.94
N TYR A 77 4.24 1.33 4.73
CA TYR A 77 3.48 1.49 3.49
C TYR A 77 3.80 0.38 2.50
N LEU A 78 2.76 -0.16 1.88
CA LEU A 78 2.86 -1.06 0.75
C LEU A 78 2.45 -0.30 -0.52
N TYR A 79 3.38 -0.19 -1.46
CA TYR A 79 3.18 0.53 -2.72
C TYR A 79 2.86 -0.43 -3.87
N HIS A 80 2.12 0.06 -4.86
CA HIS A 80 1.93 -0.66 -6.11
C HIS A 80 3.28 -0.93 -6.81
N PRO A 81 3.55 -2.13 -7.35
CA PRO A 81 4.83 -2.46 -7.98
C PRO A 81 5.29 -1.44 -9.05
N GLN A 82 4.40 -1.07 -9.97
CA GLN A 82 4.69 -0.05 -10.99
C GLN A 82 4.97 1.36 -10.42
N TRP A 83 4.49 1.68 -9.22
CA TRP A 83 4.84 2.94 -8.56
C TRP A 83 6.29 2.93 -8.10
N ARG A 84 6.75 1.78 -7.56
CA ARG A 84 8.15 1.59 -7.17
C ARG A 84 9.08 1.73 -8.37
N GLU A 85 8.80 1.02 -9.46
CA GLU A 85 9.60 1.08 -10.69
C GLU A 85 9.75 2.49 -11.26
N ARG A 86 8.66 3.28 -11.27
CA ARG A 86 8.69 4.68 -11.73
C ARG A 86 9.51 5.59 -10.79
N ARG A 87 9.37 5.43 -9.47
CA ARG A 87 10.13 6.22 -8.49
C ARG A 87 11.60 5.86 -8.47
N ASP A 88 11.95 4.60 -8.65
CA ASP A 88 13.34 4.15 -8.69
C ASP A 88 14.05 4.70 -9.93
N ARG A 89 13.38 4.76 -11.09
CA ARG A 89 13.89 5.42 -12.30
C ARG A 89 14.13 6.92 -12.10
N LEU A 90 13.15 7.63 -11.53
CA LEU A 90 13.26 9.08 -11.27
C LEU A 90 14.33 9.42 -10.22
N LYS A 91 14.57 8.54 -9.25
CA LYS A 91 15.65 8.71 -8.26
C LYS A 91 17.03 8.52 -8.89
N HIS A 92 17.18 7.57 -9.82
CA HIS A 92 18.43 7.38 -10.56
C HIS A 92 18.79 8.63 -11.39
N ASP A 93 17.79 9.24 -12.04
CA ASP A 93 18.00 10.46 -12.84
C ASP A 93 18.40 11.68 -11.98
N HIS A 94 17.91 11.75 -10.73
CA HIS A 94 18.26 12.86 -9.82
C HIS A 94 19.70 12.79 -9.29
N VAL A 95 20.27 11.59 -9.12
CA VAL A 95 21.67 11.41 -8.68
C VAL A 95 22.66 11.90 -9.75
N LEU A 96 22.30 11.83 -11.03
CA LEU A 96 23.12 12.34 -12.13
C LEU A 96 23.12 13.88 -12.26
N ASP A 97 22.12 14.58 -11.70
CA ASP A 97 22.05 16.04 -11.72
C ASP A 97 22.81 16.69 -10.55
N VAL A 98 22.92 15.99 -9.41
CA VAL A 98 23.71 16.47 -8.25
C VAL A 98 25.22 16.39 -8.50
N GLY A 99 25.68 15.47 -9.35
CA GLY A 99 27.11 15.36 -9.72
C GLY A 99 27.68 16.57 -10.47
N ARG A 100 26.84 17.45 -11.04
CA ARG A 100 27.29 18.68 -11.73
C ARG A 100 27.35 19.92 -10.84
N ARG A 101 26.96 19.82 -9.56
CA ARG A 101 26.92 20.95 -8.61
C ARG A 101 27.78 20.77 -7.37
N LEU A 102 28.69 19.79 -7.36
CA LEU A 102 29.73 19.75 -6.33
C LEU A 102 30.79 20.81 -6.66
N PRO A 103 30.99 21.84 -5.81
CA PRO A 103 32.14 22.71 -5.94
C PRO A 103 33.43 21.90 -5.70
N ARG A 104 34.49 22.24 -6.44
CA ARG A 104 35.84 21.71 -6.23
C ARG A 104 36.40 22.12 -4.88
#